data_AF-A0A1I4D642-F1
#
_entry.id   AF-A0A1I4D642-F1
#
_cell.length_a   1.000
_cell.length_b   1.000
_cell.length_c   1.000
_cell.angle_alpha   90.00
_cell.angle_beta   90.00
_cell.angle_gamma   90.00
#
_symmetry.space_group_name_H-M   'P 1'
#
loop_
_entity.id
_entity.type
_entity.pdbx_description
1 polymer ?
#
loop_
_entity_poly.entity_id
_entity_poly.type
_entity_poly.pdbx_seq_one_letter_code
_entity_poly.pdbx_strand_id
1 'polypeptide(L)'
;MMEFNGEFTSDHDRETLWKYFTDPEILASCAPGCDHIEMVTPSELKATIAVGVGSVKPTFDVDMVVTRTVEPELLEMQVEGDASRNSFDTVAEMRLVENADGTTTAEWEAQANASGLIASMGQRALGSVAGRIVDNFFQDLEDKADEGVPATSKLEGKAGAEASLEG
;
A
#
# COMPACT_ATOMS: atom_id res chain seq x y z
N MET A 1 1.94 14.23 11.24
CA MET A 1 2.67 12.98 11.05
C MET A 1 2.15 11.91 11.99
N MET A 2 1.85 10.74 11.42
CA MET A 2 1.45 9.51 12.08
C MET A 2 2.39 8.41 11.61
N GLU A 3 2.67 7.45 12.47
CA GLU A 3 3.53 6.30 12.18
C GLU A 3 2.73 5.02 12.36
N PHE A 4 2.91 4.09 11.45
CA PHE A 4 2.28 2.78 11.40
C PHE A 4 3.36 1.74 11.16
N ASN A 5 3.20 0.57 11.76
CA ASN A 5 4.02 -0.60 11.49
C ASN A 5 3.23 -1.84 11.85
N GLY A 6 3.67 -2.97 11.30
CA GLY A 6 3.11 -4.27 11.60
C GLY A 6 3.79 -5.38 10.84
N GLU A 7 3.25 -6.57 11.03
CA GLU A 7 3.71 -7.78 10.39
C GLU A 7 2.49 -8.55 9.86
N PHE A 8 2.66 -9.18 8.71
CA PHE A 8 1.70 -10.11 8.13
C PHE A 8 2.46 -11.38 7.73
N THR A 9 1.99 -12.55 8.13
CA THR A 9 2.62 -13.84 7.79
C THR A 9 1.73 -14.62 6.84
N SER A 10 2.34 -15.09 5.75
CA SER A 10 1.72 -15.87 4.68
C SER A 10 2.30 -17.28 4.63
N ASP A 11 1.47 -18.26 4.28
CA ASP A 11 1.92 -19.64 4.08
C ASP A 11 2.67 -19.84 2.74
N HIS A 12 2.73 -18.79 1.91
CA HIS A 12 3.40 -18.81 0.61
C HIS A 12 4.88 -18.44 0.72
N ASP A 13 5.68 -18.97 -0.21
CA ASP A 13 7.09 -18.62 -0.32
C ASP A 13 7.27 -17.17 -0.81
N ARG A 14 8.42 -16.59 -0.49
CA ARG A 14 8.73 -15.19 -0.73
C ARG A 14 8.67 -14.78 -2.21
N GLU A 15 9.09 -15.65 -3.13
CA GLU A 15 9.09 -15.39 -4.57
C GLU A 15 7.66 -15.36 -5.13
N THR A 16 6.79 -16.23 -4.60
CA THR A 16 5.36 -16.22 -4.89
C THR A 16 4.74 -14.92 -4.38
N LEU A 17 4.92 -14.62 -3.10
CA LEU A 17 4.27 -13.49 -2.44
C LEU A 17 4.72 -12.14 -3.01
N TRP A 18 6.00 -12.02 -3.40
CA TRP A 18 6.53 -10.83 -4.08
C TRP A 18 5.70 -10.41 -5.30
N LYS A 19 5.25 -11.36 -6.11
CA LYS A 19 4.46 -11.08 -7.32
C LYS A 19 3.11 -10.44 -6.98
N TYR A 20 2.48 -10.83 -5.88
CA TYR A 20 1.21 -10.27 -5.44
C TYR A 20 1.37 -8.84 -4.94
N PHE A 21 2.44 -8.55 -4.20
CA PHE A 21 2.76 -7.18 -3.75
C PHE A 21 3.22 -6.25 -4.87
N THR A 22 3.56 -6.79 -6.05
CA THR A 22 4.13 -6.00 -7.15
C THR A 22 3.36 -6.16 -8.48
N ASP A 23 2.14 -6.68 -8.45
CA ASP A 23 1.22 -6.66 -9.58
C ASP A 23 0.11 -5.60 -9.34
N PRO A 24 0.09 -4.49 -10.11
CA PRO A 24 -0.92 -3.44 -9.99
C PRO A 24 -2.36 -3.93 -10.02
N GLU A 25 -2.66 -4.99 -10.79
CA GLU A 25 -4.02 -5.52 -10.90
C GLU A 25 -4.43 -6.24 -9.61
N ILE A 26 -3.51 -6.97 -8.98
CA ILE A 26 -3.71 -7.56 -7.66
C ILE A 26 -3.88 -6.45 -6.62
N LEU A 27 -2.96 -5.48 -6.60
CA LEU A 27 -2.99 -4.36 -5.66
C LEU A 27 -4.33 -3.61 -5.72
N ALA A 28 -4.83 -3.30 -6.91
CA ALA A 28 -6.11 -2.63 -7.08
C ALA A 28 -7.29 -3.47 -6.61
N SER A 29 -7.25 -4.79 -6.81
CA SER A 29 -8.32 -5.69 -6.34
C SER A 29 -8.36 -5.81 -4.81
N CYS A 30 -7.23 -5.64 -4.13
CA CYS A 30 -7.11 -5.72 -2.67
C CYS A 30 -7.27 -4.35 -1.98
N ALA A 31 -7.08 -3.24 -2.71
CA ALA A 31 -7.19 -1.89 -2.18
C ALA A 31 -8.68 -1.51 -1.95
N PRO A 32 -9.12 -1.28 -0.69
CA PRO A 32 -10.52 -1.03 -0.39
C PRO A 32 -11.07 0.22 -1.09
N GLY A 33 -12.10 0.04 -1.93
CA GLY A 33 -12.74 1.14 -2.64
C GLY A 33 -11.94 1.68 -3.83
N CYS A 34 -10.91 0.96 -4.28
CA CYS A 34 -10.23 1.24 -5.55
C CYS A 34 -11.21 1.01 -6.71
N ASP A 35 -11.46 2.05 -7.48
CA ASP A 35 -12.30 2.02 -8.68
C ASP A 35 -11.45 1.75 -9.93
N HIS A 36 -10.27 2.36 -9.98
CA HIS A 36 -9.35 2.25 -11.10
C HIS A 36 -7.89 2.37 -10.62
N ILE A 37 -7.00 1.61 -11.28
CA ILE A 37 -5.55 1.80 -11.22
C ILE A 37 -5.01 1.87 -12.64
N GLU A 38 -4.04 2.74 -12.85
CA GLU A 38 -3.29 2.88 -14.09
C GLU A 38 -1.80 2.82 -13.77
N MET A 39 -1.08 1.91 -14.42
CA MET A 39 0.38 1.92 -14.43
C MET A 39 0.84 2.88 -15.54
N VAL A 40 1.36 4.04 -15.15
CA VAL A 40 1.90 5.05 -16.08
C VAL A 40 3.30 4.64 -16.55
N THR A 41 4.12 4.18 -15.61
CA THR A 41 5.42 3.53 -15.84
C THR A 41 5.60 2.40 -14.82
N PRO A 42 6.59 1.51 -14.97
CA PRO A 42 6.87 0.51 -13.93
C PRO A 42 7.10 1.09 -12.53
N SER A 43 7.47 2.37 -12.42
CA SER A 43 7.71 3.05 -11.15
C SER A 43 6.64 4.06 -10.75
N GLU A 44 5.62 4.31 -11.58
CA GLU A 44 4.62 5.36 -11.37
C GLU A 44 3.21 4.83 -11.66
N LEU A 45 2.33 4.96 -10.68
CA LEU A 45 0.94 4.53 -10.79
C LEU A 45 0.00 5.68 -10.42
N LYS A 46 -1.20 5.62 -10.97
CA LYS A 46 -2.33 6.47 -10.62
C LYS A 46 -3.50 5.60 -10.20
N ALA A 47 -4.30 6.04 -9.24
CA ALA A 47 -5.52 5.34 -8.86
C ALA A 47 -6.64 6.30 -8.45
N THR A 48 -7.88 5.79 -8.45
CA THR A 48 -9.03 6.47 -7.85
C THR A 48 -9.57 5.60 -6.73
N ILE A 49 -9.52 6.08 -5.49
CA ILE A 49 -9.88 5.29 -4.30
C ILE A 49 -10.94 6.01 -3.46
N ALA A 50 -12.05 5.32 -3.17
CA ALA A 50 -13.15 5.83 -2.36
C ALA A 50 -13.22 5.13 -1.00
N VAL A 51 -12.57 5.72 0.01
CA VAL A 51 -12.49 5.16 1.37
C VAL A 51 -13.46 5.85 2.33
N GLY A 52 -14.19 5.06 3.12
CA GLY A 52 -15.02 5.59 4.19
C GLY A 52 -14.17 5.97 5.41
N VAL A 53 -14.23 7.23 5.82
CA VAL A 53 -13.56 7.76 7.02
C VAL A 53 -14.62 8.39 7.93
N GLY A 54 -15.04 7.67 8.97
CA GLY A 54 -16.13 8.12 9.84
C GLY A 54 -17.45 8.29 9.08
N SER A 55 -18.03 9.50 9.09
CA SER A 55 -19.27 9.82 8.38
C SER A 55 -19.08 10.35 6.97
N VAL A 56 -17.83 10.48 6.50
CA VAL A 56 -17.51 10.95 5.14
C VAL A 56 -16.97 9.81 4.30
N LYS A 57 -17.20 9.88 2.99
CA LYS A 57 -16.64 8.96 2.00
C LYS A 57 -15.99 9.78 0.88
N PRO A 58 -14.81 10.39 1.13
CA PRO A 58 -14.05 11.04 0.07
C PRO A 58 -13.66 10.05 -1.02
N THR A 59 -13.57 10.55 -2.25
CA THR A 59 -12.91 9.88 -3.37
C THR A 59 -11.61 10.63 -3.61
N PHE A 60 -10.50 9.91 -3.55
CA PHE A 60 -9.16 10.43 -3.76
C PHE A 60 -8.68 10.06 -5.16
N ASP A 61 -8.09 11.04 -5.84
CA ASP A 61 -7.14 10.80 -6.93
C ASP A 61 -5.77 10.57 -6.28
N VAL A 62 -5.15 9.43 -6.57
CA VAL A 62 -3.94 8.95 -5.89
C VAL A 62 -2.82 8.82 -6.91
N ASP A 63 -1.66 9.41 -6.58
CA ASP A 63 -0.40 9.24 -7.29
C ASP A 63 0.55 8.39 -6.43
N MET A 64 1.19 7.40 -7.05
CA MET A 64 2.10 6.47 -6.38
C MET A 64 3.42 6.42 -7.13
N VAL A 65 4.53 6.51 -6.40
CA VAL A 65 5.88 6.35 -6.92
C VAL A 65 6.56 5.22 -6.16
N VAL A 66 7.03 4.21 -6.90
CA VAL A 66 7.91 3.17 -6.37
C VAL A 66 9.30 3.76 -6.29
N THR A 67 9.75 4.10 -5.09
CA THR A 67 11.02 4.80 -4.88
C THR A 67 12.19 3.82 -4.87
N ARG A 68 11.97 2.61 -4.37
CA ARG A 68 13.00 1.57 -4.31
C ARG A 68 12.40 0.17 -4.38
N THR A 69 13.07 -0.72 -5.11
CA THR A 69 12.79 -2.16 -5.10
C THR A 69 14.07 -2.97 -5.02
N VAL A 70 14.04 -4.08 -4.28
CA VAL A 70 15.05 -5.14 -4.30
C VAL A 70 14.29 -6.46 -4.33
N GLU A 71 14.06 -7.03 -5.51
CA GLU A 71 13.32 -8.29 -5.65
C GLU A 71 14.10 -9.47 -5.03
N PRO A 72 13.43 -10.40 -4.30
CA PRO A 72 12.03 -10.40 -3.83
C PRO A 72 11.90 -9.94 -2.36
N GLU A 73 12.72 -9.00 -1.91
CA GLU A 73 12.86 -8.62 -0.50
C GLU A 73 12.19 -7.30 -0.13
N LEU A 74 12.35 -6.24 -0.92
CA LEU A 74 12.07 -4.86 -0.48
C LEU A 74 11.23 -4.10 -1.50
N LEU A 75 10.14 -3.48 -1.05
CA LEU A 75 9.35 -2.51 -1.79
C LEU A 75 9.21 -1.22 -0.95
N GLU A 76 9.60 -0.09 -1.52
CA GLU A 76 9.41 1.24 -0.93
C GLU A 76 8.59 2.12 -1.88
N MET A 77 7.62 2.84 -1.33
CA MET A 77 6.71 3.68 -2.09
C MET A 77 6.45 5.01 -1.40
N GLN A 78 6.30 6.04 -2.22
CA GLN A 78 5.65 7.30 -1.84
C GLN A 78 4.28 7.36 -2.49
N VAL A 79 3.28 7.78 -1.71
CA VAL A 79 1.88 7.82 -2.10
C VAL A 79 1.29 9.16 -1.70
N GLU A 80 0.66 9.84 -2.63
CA GLU A 80 -0.05 11.10 -2.41
C GLU A 80 -1.49 10.94 -2.88
N GLY A 81 -2.43 11.52 -2.15
CA GLY A 81 -3.83 11.45 -2.51
C GLY A 81 -4.55 12.75 -2.24
N ASP A 82 -5.29 13.23 -3.23
CA ASP A 82 -6.05 14.47 -3.20
C ASP A 82 -7.54 14.21 -3.40
N ALA A 83 -8.35 14.90 -2.60
CA ALA A 83 -9.80 14.97 -2.73
C ALA A 83 -10.26 16.41 -2.48
N SER A 84 -11.49 16.76 -2.88
CA SER A 84 -11.99 18.15 -2.87
C SER A 84 -11.69 18.99 -1.61
N ARG A 85 -11.62 18.39 -0.41
CA ARG A 85 -11.32 19.08 0.86
C ARG A 85 -10.36 18.32 1.76
N ASN A 86 -9.69 17.29 1.23
CA ASN A 86 -8.85 16.39 2.00
C ASN A 86 -7.63 16.03 1.17
N SER A 87 -6.50 15.82 1.81
CA SER A 87 -5.35 15.20 1.17
C SER A 87 -4.56 14.37 2.16
N PHE A 88 -3.73 13.48 1.64
CA PHE A 88 -2.76 12.73 2.42
C PHE A 88 -1.48 12.53 1.61
N ASP A 89 -0.38 12.36 2.33
CA ASP A 89 0.92 11.95 1.81
C ASP A 89 1.43 10.82 2.72
N THR A 90 2.06 9.81 2.13
CA THR A 90 2.51 8.61 2.83
C THR A 90 3.80 8.10 2.20
N VAL A 91 4.73 7.68 3.05
CA VAL A 91 5.88 6.85 2.67
C VAL A 91 5.69 5.51 3.34
N ALA A 92 5.86 4.43 2.59
CA ALA A 92 5.75 3.07 3.10
C ALA A 92 6.91 2.19 2.63
N GLU A 93 7.40 1.32 3.51
CA GLU A 93 8.37 0.27 3.22
C GLU A 93 7.78 -1.08 3.61
N MET A 94 7.98 -2.09 2.77
CA MET A 94 7.68 -3.49 3.06
C MET A 94 8.92 -4.35 2.81
N ARG A 95 9.24 -5.22 3.77
CA ARG A 95 10.27 -6.25 3.71
C ARG A 95 9.67 -7.64 3.80
N LEU A 96 9.99 -8.51 2.85
CA LEU A 96 9.64 -9.93 2.90
C LEU A 96 10.80 -10.74 3.50
N VAL A 97 10.52 -11.35 4.64
CA VAL A 97 11.44 -12.20 5.40
C VAL A 97 11.01 -13.65 5.28
N GLU A 98 11.90 -14.49 4.76
CA GLU A 98 11.67 -15.93 4.65
C GLU A 98 11.90 -16.62 5.99
N ASN A 99 10.91 -17.36 6.47
CA ASN A 99 10.96 -18.07 7.74
C ASN A 99 11.50 -19.50 7.58
N ALA A 100 12.01 -20.06 8.68
CA ALA A 100 12.61 -21.39 8.69
C ALA A 100 11.62 -22.54 8.39
N ASP A 101 10.32 -22.30 8.56
CA ASP A 101 9.24 -23.26 8.28
C ASP A 101 8.69 -23.16 6.85
N GLY A 102 9.26 -22.27 6.01
CA GLY A 102 8.86 -22.06 4.62
C GLY A 102 7.76 -21.00 4.44
N THR A 103 7.26 -20.39 5.53
CA THR A 103 6.36 -19.24 5.46
C THR A 103 7.12 -17.95 5.15
N THR A 104 6.41 -16.88 4.80
CA THR A 104 7.00 -15.55 4.59
C THR A 104 6.33 -14.53 5.47
N THR A 105 7.11 -13.69 6.16
CA THR A 105 6.61 -12.55 6.92
C THR A 105 6.88 -11.26 6.15
N ALA A 106 5.83 -10.50 5.87
CA ALA A 106 5.88 -9.12 5.41
C ALA A 106 5.94 -8.19 6.62
N GLU A 107 7.14 -7.69 6.92
CA GLU A 107 7.35 -6.59 7.87
C GLU A 107 7.10 -5.28 7.13
N TRP A 108 6.30 -4.38 7.69
CA TRP A 108 5.99 -3.11 7.02
C TRP A 108 5.96 -1.94 7.99
N GLU A 109 6.30 -0.78 7.46
CA GLU A 109 6.20 0.50 8.13
C GLU A 109 5.66 1.57 7.19
N ALA A 110 4.95 2.55 7.75
CA ALA A 110 4.47 3.68 7.01
C ALA A 110 4.46 4.95 7.86
N GLN A 111 4.82 6.06 7.25
CA GLN A 111 4.67 7.40 7.81
C GLN A 111 3.67 8.16 6.97
N ALA A 112 2.69 8.82 7.59
CA ALA A 112 1.65 9.53 6.87
C ALA A 112 1.33 10.91 7.47
N ASN A 113 1.00 11.86 6.61
CA ASN A 113 0.29 13.07 6.98
C ASN A 113 -1.10 13.08 6.35
N ALA A 114 -2.02 13.79 7.02
CA ALA A 114 -3.37 14.00 6.53
C ALA A 114 -3.72 15.46 6.73
N SER A 115 -4.42 16.03 5.75
CA SER A 115 -4.82 17.43 5.71
C SER A 115 -6.32 17.58 5.42
N GLY A 116 -6.88 18.74 5.77
CA GLY A 116 -8.28 19.05 5.53
C GLY A 116 -9.25 18.46 6.56
N LEU A 117 -10.45 18.06 6.13
CA LEU A 117 -11.51 17.62 7.04
C LEU A 117 -11.16 16.30 7.74
N ILE A 118 -10.51 15.37 7.05
CA ILE A 118 -10.09 14.09 7.66
C ILE A 118 -9.08 14.29 8.80
N ALA A 119 -8.21 15.30 8.71
CA ALA A 119 -7.23 15.61 9.76
C ALA A 119 -7.91 16.00 11.08
N SER A 120 -9.10 16.61 11.01
CA SER A 120 -9.87 17.03 12.19
C SER A 120 -10.41 15.88 13.04
N MET A 121 -10.39 14.64 12.53
CA MET A 121 -10.86 13.45 13.25
C MET A 121 -9.92 13.00 14.36
N GLY A 122 -8.67 13.48 14.33
CA GLY A 122 -7.63 13.13 15.29
C GLY A 122 -6.96 11.78 15.01
N GLN A 123 -5.75 11.61 15.55
CA GLN A 123 -4.86 10.49 15.25
C GLN A 123 -5.47 9.11 15.55
N ARG A 124 -6.26 8.99 16.64
CA ARG A 124 -6.85 7.69 17.02
C ARG A 124 -7.86 7.18 16.00
N ALA A 125 -8.71 8.06 15.49
CA ALA A 125 -9.73 7.69 14.51
C ALA A 125 -9.08 7.37 13.16
N LEU A 126 -8.13 8.21 12.72
CA LEU A 126 -7.35 7.97 11.51
C LEU A 126 -6.58 6.65 11.58
N GLY A 127 -5.95 6.35 12.72
CA GLY A 127 -5.24 5.09 12.90
C GLY A 127 -6.14 3.86 12.87
N SER A 128 -7.38 3.97 13.38
CA SER A 128 -8.35 2.86 13.28
C SER A 128 -8.79 2.61 11.84
N VAL A 129 -8.89 3.67 11.03
CA VAL A 129 -9.21 3.55 9.59
C VAL A 129 -8.03 2.97 8.83
N ALA A 130 -6.82 3.47 9.07
CA ALA A 130 -5.60 2.97 8.45
C ALA A 130 -5.38 1.48 8.75
N GLY A 131 -5.49 1.07 10.02
CA GLY A 131 -5.38 -0.34 10.41
C GLY A 131 -6.38 -1.23 9.66
N ARG A 132 -7.64 -0.81 9.56
CA ARG A 132 -8.65 -1.56 8.80
C ARG A 132 -8.32 -1.66 7.30
N ILE A 133 -7.77 -0.61 6.69
CA ILE A 133 -7.37 -0.65 5.28
C ILE A 133 -6.26 -1.68 5.08
N VAL A 134 -5.26 -1.66 5.96
CA VAL A 134 -4.12 -2.58 5.92
C VAL A 134 -4.55 -4.02 6.16
N ASP A 135 -5.38 -4.27 7.19
CA ASP A 135 -5.90 -5.60 7.50
C ASP A 135 -6.67 -6.18 6.31
N ASN A 136 -7.57 -5.38 5.71
CA ASN A 136 -8.33 -5.81 4.53
C ASN A 136 -7.42 -6.09 3.34
N PHE A 137 -6.42 -5.24 3.10
CA PHE A 137 -5.51 -5.39 1.98
C PHE A 137 -4.71 -6.70 2.07
N PHE A 138 -4.11 -6.99 3.23
CA PHE A 138 -3.36 -8.23 3.41
C PHE A 138 -4.26 -9.45 3.37
N GLN A 139 -5.47 -9.37 3.94
CA GLN A 139 -6.44 -10.46 3.86
C GLN A 139 -6.82 -10.78 2.40
N ASP A 140 -7.19 -9.76 1.63
CA ASP A 140 -7.56 -9.94 0.22
C ASP A 140 -6.37 -10.46 -0.59
N LEU A 141 -5.14 -10.01 -0.28
CA LEU A 141 -3.92 -10.47 -0.95
C LEU A 141 -3.60 -11.94 -0.66
N GLU A 142 -3.73 -12.38 0.60
CA GLU A 142 -3.58 -13.79 0.98
C GLU A 142 -4.63 -14.66 0.29
N ASP A 143 -5.89 -14.23 0.29
CA ASP A 143 -6.97 -14.95 -0.37
C ASP A 143 -6.66 -15.12 -1.88
N LYS A 144 -6.07 -14.11 -2.53
CA LYS A 144 -5.65 -14.19 -3.94
C LYS A 144 -4.49 -15.16 -4.15
N ALA A 145 -3.54 -15.21 -3.21
CA ALA A 145 -2.42 -16.15 -3.24
C ALA A 145 -2.91 -17.59 -3.03
N ASP A 146 -3.78 -17.83 -2.05
CA ASP A 146 -4.41 -19.11 -1.77
C ASP A 146 -5.24 -19.63 -2.94
N GLU A 147 -5.98 -18.74 -3.61
CA GLU A 147 -6.75 -19.04 -4.82
C GLU A 147 -5.86 -19.33 -6.04
N GLY A 148 -4.56 -19.01 -5.97
CA GLY A 148 -3.62 -19.13 -7.08
C GLY A 148 -3.96 -18.20 -8.24
N VAL A 149 -4.54 -17.02 -7.96
CA VAL A 149 -4.81 -16.01 -8.99
C VAL A 149 -3.49 -15.61 -9.64
N PRO A 150 -3.34 -15.69 -10.98
CA PRO A 150 -2.07 -15.36 -11.61
C PRO A 150 -1.63 -13.93 -11.31
N ALA A 151 -0.46 -13.80 -10.69
CA ALA A 151 0.18 -12.52 -10.38
C ALA A 151 1.53 -12.43 -11.11
N THR A 152 1.85 -11.26 -11.66
CA THR A 152 3.13 -10.98 -12.32
C THR A 152 3.70 -9.68 -11.76
N SER A 153 4.95 -9.74 -11.28
CA SER A 153 5.67 -8.53 -10.85
C SER A 153 5.84 -7.58 -12.04
N LYS A 154 5.38 -6.33 -11.88
CA LYS A 154 5.47 -5.26 -12.88
C LYS A 154 6.06 -3.96 -12.31
N LEU A 155 6.35 -3.90 -11.01
CA LEU A 155 6.87 -2.71 -10.35
C LEU A 155 8.40 -2.65 -10.35
N GLU A 156 8.96 -1.48 -10.64
CA GLU A 156 10.39 -1.20 -10.62
C GLU A 156 10.67 0.10 -9.85
N GLY A 157 11.78 0.16 -9.11
CA GLY A 157 12.19 1.38 -8.41
C GLY A 157 12.60 2.50 -9.38
N LYS A 158 12.14 3.73 -9.10
CA LYS A 158 12.52 4.92 -9.86
C LYS A 158 13.97 5.32 -9.53
N ALA A 159 14.84 5.32 -10.54
CA ALA A 159 16.24 5.68 -10.34
C ALA A 159 16.40 7.09 -9.76
N GLY A 160 17.07 7.19 -8.61
CA GLY A 160 17.35 8.47 -7.93
C GLY A 160 16.17 9.08 -7.19
N ALA A 161 15.04 8.37 -7.04
CA ALA A 161 14.00 8.77 -6.12
C ALA A 161 14.39 8.41 -4.68
N GLU A 162 13.99 9.25 -3.72
CA GLU A 162 14.11 9.00 -2.29
C GLU A 162 12.70 9.17 -1.70
N ALA A 163 12.22 8.20 -0.94
CA ALA A 163 10.97 8.36 -0.24
C ALA A 163 11.16 9.35 0.92
N SER A 164 10.41 10.45 0.90
CA SER A 164 10.36 11.40 2.00
C SER A 164 9.00 12.04 2.05
N LEU A 165 8.48 12.24 3.26
CA LEU A 165 7.36 13.17 3.44
C LEU A 165 7.93 14.58 3.24
N GLU A 166 7.50 15.29 2.21
CA GLU A 166 7.83 16.72 2.09
C GLU A 166 7.10 17.47 3.21
N GLY A 167 7.87 18.21 4.02
CA GLY A 167 7.39 18.93 5.21
C GLY A 167 6.88 20.33 4.96
#